data_AF-A0ABD0BGZ7-F1
#
_entry.id   AF-A0ABD0BGZ7-F1
#
_cell.length_a   1.000
_cell.length_b   1.000
_cell.length_c   1.000
_cell.angle_alpha   90.00
_cell.angle_beta   90.00
_cell.angle_gamma   90.00
#
_symmetry.space_group_name_H-M   'P 1'
#
loop_
_entity.id
_entity.type
_entity.pdbx_description
1 polymer ?
#
loop_
_entity_poly.entity_id
_entity_poly.type
_entity_poly.pdbx_seq_one_letter_code
_entity_poly.pdbx_strand_id
1 'polypeptide(L)'
;MPTHRWAVTNSSGSAIGSSLTDATHAACLELIERDAIMSTWVRSIPTLPLLPHSIAELAPLLCRARLLELRIRLARAYTDLGFPVVIAGVDDGVTVSLGSACRESLTAAAVAALNEAWAFYPERRRVRATGLPVPDRIRSVLDHAHQVSFPEWTTRIDKLLGTDQPLYEYRETDFAATPSALAALIDAGFDPICINTTLPEVQTYGLTAVTVVVPGLVPIDFGWDRQRAQFMERPAHLCYQATGGTVNPIEKKCHPFA
;
A
#
# COMPACT_ATOMS: atom_id res chain seq x y z
N MET A 1 8.33 -1.91 -32.83
CA MET A 1 8.21 -2.11 -31.37
C MET A 1 9.53 -2.70 -30.89
N PRO A 2 10.19 -2.18 -29.85
CA PRO A 2 11.43 -2.77 -29.36
C PRO A 2 11.12 -4.20 -28.91
N THR A 3 11.78 -5.18 -29.55
CA THR A 3 11.50 -6.62 -29.41
C THR A 3 11.97 -7.21 -28.08
N HIS A 4 12.68 -6.43 -27.25
CA HIS A 4 13.19 -6.85 -25.96
C HIS A 4 12.98 -5.75 -24.90
N ARG A 5 11.76 -5.64 -24.37
CA ARG A 5 11.54 -4.87 -23.14
C ARG A 5 11.92 -5.75 -21.95
N TRP A 6 13.07 -5.47 -21.35
CA TRP A 6 13.56 -6.18 -20.17
C TRP A 6 13.16 -5.52 -18.84
N ALA A 7 12.67 -4.27 -18.89
CA ALA A 7 12.13 -3.54 -17.75
C ALA A 7 10.93 -2.66 -18.16
N VAL A 8 10.04 -2.40 -17.22
CA VAL A 8 8.94 -1.43 -17.32
C VAL A 8 9.02 -0.53 -16.11
N THR A 9 9.06 0.78 -16.34
CA THR A 9 9.12 1.78 -15.27
C THR A 9 7.73 2.03 -14.68
N ASN A 10 7.68 2.28 -13.38
CA ASN A 10 6.54 2.86 -12.67
C ASN A 10 7.06 4.01 -11.78
N SER A 11 6.17 4.64 -11.02
CA SER A 11 6.52 5.73 -10.11
C SER A 11 7.10 5.27 -8.75
N SER A 12 7.38 3.98 -8.56
CA SER A 12 7.88 3.47 -7.26
C SER A 12 9.10 4.24 -6.80
N GLY A 13 9.03 4.76 -5.57
CA GLY A 13 10.17 5.43 -4.93
C GLY A 13 10.45 6.81 -5.51
N SER A 14 9.54 7.39 -6.29
CA SER A 14 9.65 8.77 -6.73
C SER A 14 8.95 9.70 -5.76
N ALA A 15 9.65 10.73 -5.26
CA ALA A 15 9.07 11.70 -4.34
C ALA A 15 9.61 13.11 -4.57
N ILE A 16 8.83 14.09 -4.14
CA ILE A 16 9.20 15.51 -4.08
C ILE A 16 9.17 15.94 -2.62
N GLY A 17 10.16 16.71 -2.20
CA GLY A 17 10.26 17.26 -0.85
C GLY A 17 10.91 18.64 -0.84
N SER A 18 10.93 19.25 0.33
CA SER A 18 11.57 20.56 0.60
C SER A 18 13.11 20.49 0.59
N SER A 19 13.67 19.29 0.64
CA SER A 19 15.10 19.03 0.60
C SER A 19 15.39 17.62 0.06
N LEU A 20 16.65 17.31 -0.22
CA LEU A 20 17.07 15.96 -0.60
C LEU A 20 16.72 14.92 0.46
N THR A 21 16.93 15.25 1.74
CA THR A 21 16.61 14.35 2.87
C THR A 21 15.12 14.08 2.96
N ASP A 22 14.30 15.12 2.86
CA ASP A 22 12.84 15.04 2.92
C ASP A 22 12.28 14.20 1.76
N ALA A 23 12.71 14.51 0.52
CA ALA A 23 12.30 13.76 -0.67
C ALA A 23 12.74 12.29 -0.60
N THR A 24 13.98 12.03 -0.14
CA THR A 24 14.50 10.66 0.00
C THR A 24 13.74 9.87 1.07
N HIS A 25 13.42 10.50 2.20
CA HIS A 25 12.65 9.87 3.27
C HIS A 25 11.24 9.50 2.80
N ALA A 26 10.54 10.42 2.13
CA ALA A 26 9.22 10.16 1.55
C ALA A 26 9.25 9.02 0.52
N ALA A 27 10.25 9.01 -0.38
CA ALA A 27 10.45 7.93 -1.34
C ALA A 27 10.70 6.57 -0.65
N CYS A 28 11.48 6.55 0.42
CA CYS A 28 11.74 5.33 1.19
C CYS A 28 10.47 4.81 1.88
N LEU A 29 9.67 5.70 2.50
CA LEU A 29 8.39 5.31 3.11
C LEU A 29 7.47 4.66 2.07
N GLU A 30 7.37 5.23 0.87
CA GLU A 30 6.56 4.66 -0.22
C GLU A 30 7.05 3.26 -0.64
N LEU A 31 8.37 3.05 -0.69
CA LEU A 31 8.92 1.74 -1.00
C LEU A 31 8.63 0.71 0.10
N ILE A 32 8.71 1.12 1.37
CA ILE A 32 8.35 0.27 2.53
C ILE A 32 6.87 -0.10 2.48
N GLU A 33 6.00 0.85 2.11
CA GLU A 33 4.57 0.60 1.91
C GLU A 33 4.33 -0.48 0.86
N ARG A 34 4.87 -0.28 -0.36
CA ARG A 34 4.70 -1.19 -1.50
C ARG A 34 5.22 -2.58 -1.17
N ASP A 35 6.36 -2.64 -0.49
CA ASP A 35 6.95 -3.88 -0.04
C ASP A 35 6.03 -4.67 0.91
N ALA A 36 5.48 -4.00 1.91
CA ALA A 36 4.61 -4.60 2.91
C ALA A 36 3.27 -5.06 2.32
N ILE A 37 2.59 -4.21 1.54
CA ILE A 37 1.27 -4.54 0.97
C ILE A 37 1.38 -5.64 -0.10
N MET A 38 2.46 -5.63 -0.90
CA MET A 38 2.68 -6.66 -1.92
C MET A 38 3.02 -8.00 -1.28
N SER A 39 3.87 -8.00 -0.26
CA SER A 39 4.19 -9.22 0.49
C SER A 39 2.96 -9.77 1.21
N THR A 40 2.16 -8.88 1.81
CA THR A 40 0.87 -9.21 2.43
C THR A 40 -0.05 -9.90 1.44
N TRP A 41 -0.19 -9.35 0.24
CA TRP A 41 -1.03 -9.93 -0.81
C TRP A 41 -0.49 -11.28 -1.29
N VAL A 42 0.76 -11.31 -1.76
CA VAL A 42 1.38 -12.48 -2.42
C VAL A 42 1.40 -13.69 -1.52
N ARG A 43 1.62 -13.51 -0.21
CA ARG A 43 1.66 -14.61 0.76
C ARG A 43 0.46 -14.63 1.69
N SER A 44 -0.59 -13.84 1.47
CA SER A 44 -1.72 -13.76 2.40
C SER A 44 -1.25 -13.58 3.85
N ILE A 45 -0.26 -12.71 4.10
CA ILE A 45 0.24 -12.46 5.45
C ILE A 45 -0.93 -11.90 6.29
N PRO A 46 -1.21 -12.44 7.49
CA PRO A 46 -2.26 -11.89 8.34
C PRO A 46 -2.00 -10.41 8.65
N THR A 47 -2.99 -9.57 8.40
CA THR A 47 -2.98 -8.17 8.83
C THR A 47 -3.57 -8.06 10.22
N LEU A 48 -3.30 -6.94 10.91
CA LEU A 48 -3.90 -6.62 12.21
C LEU A 48 -5.03 -5.60 11.99
N PRO A 49 -6.32 -5.99 12.09
CA PRO A 49 -7.42 -5.05 11.97
C PRO A 49 -7.39 -4.00 13.07
N LEU A 50 -7.60 -2.74 12.70
CA LEU A 50 -7.58 -1.62 13.63
C LEU A 50 -9.01 -1.13 13.87
N LEU A 51 -9.33 -0.80 15.11
CA LEU A 51 -10.58 -0.12 15.46
C LEU A 51 -10.48 1.35 15.04
N PRO A 52 -11.21 1.83 14.00
CA PRO A 52 -11.01 3.19 13.49
C PRO A 52 -11.32 4.29 14.53
N HIS A 53 -12.27 4.03 15.43
CA HIS A 53 -12.65 4.96 16.50
C HIS A 53 -11.56 5.17 17.56
N SER A 54 -10.55 4.30 17.61
CA SER A 54 -9.40 4.45 18.52
C SER A 54 -8.38 5.47 18.00
N ILE A 55 -8.52 5.97 16.77
CA ILE A 55 -7.64 6.97 16.15
C ILE A 55 -8.41 8.29 16.05
N ALA A 56 -8.13 9.23 16.96
CA ALA A 56 -8.90 10.45 17.14
C ALA A 56 -8.98 11.32 15.86
N GLU A 57 -7.88 11.36 15.09
CA GLU A 57 -7.72 12.14 13.87
C GLU A 57 -8.64 11.67 12.74
N LEU A 58 -9.16 10.44 12.83
CA LEU A 58 -10.13 9.92 11.86
C LEU A 58 -11.56 10.40 12.13
N ALA A 59 -11.86 10.99 13.29
CA ALA A 59 -13.21 11.36 13.67
C ALA A 59 -14.00 12.16 12.60
N PRO A 60 -13.41 13.17 11.90
CA PRO A 60 -14.11 13.86 10.82
C PRO A 60 -14.44 12.97 9.62
N LEU A 61 -13.52 12.08 9.24
CA LEU A 61 -13.71 11.14 8.12
C LEU A 61 -14.74 10.06 8.46
N LEU A 62 -14.73 9.56 9.70
CA LEU A 62 -15.73 8.61 10.20
C LEU A 62 -17.13 9.23 10.28
N CYS A 63 -17.23 10.48 10.72
CA CYS A 63 -18.49 11.23 10.71
C CYS A 63 -19.05 11.34 9.30
N ARG A 64 -18.20 11.73 8.33
CA ARG A 64 -18.59 11.78 6.91
C ARG A 64 -19.00 10.41 6.38
N ALA A 65 -18.31 9.33 6.79
CA ALA A 65 -18.62 7.98 6.32
C ALA A 65 -20.00 7.57 6.78
N ARG A 66 -20.32 7.83 8.04
CA ARG A 66 -21.65 7.59 8.62
C ARG A 66 -22.75 8.34 7.88
N LEU A 67 -22.53 9.61 7.51
CA LEU A 67 -23.51 10.40 6.76
C LEU A 67 -23.76 9.87 5.34
N LEU A 68 -22.77 9.21 4.75
CA LEU A 68 -22.84 8.63 3.40
C LEU A 68 -23.13 7.12 3.43
N GLU A 69 -23.43 6.56 4.61
CA GLU A 69 -23.68 5.13 4.83
C GLU A 69 -22.51 4.24 4.34
N LEU A 70 -21.28 4.74 4.48
CA LEU A 70 -20.05 4.03 4.13
C LEU A 70 -19.44 3.36 5.36
N ARG A 71 -18.90 2.16 5.15
CA ARG A 71 -18.12 1.42 6.13
C ARG A 71 -16.64 1.73 5.94
N ILE A 72 -15.96 2.03 7.05
CA ILE A 72 -14.51 2.20 7.09
C ILE A 72 -13.90 0.99 7.79
N ARG A 73 -12.92 0.37 7.13
CA ARG A 73 -12.11 -0.73 7.65
C ARG A 73 -10.65 -0.37 7.54
N LEU A 74 -9.87 -0.71 8.55
CA LEU A 74 -8.43 -0.43 8.60
C LEU A 74 -7.72 -1.70 9.03
N ALA A 75 -6.59 -2.00 8.40
CA ALA A 75 -5.73 -3.09 8.81
C ALA A 75 -4.27 -2.69 8.67
N ARG A 76 -3.46 -3.04 9.66
CA ARG A 76 -2.02 -2.84 9.62
C ARG A 76 -1.35 -4.04 8.92
N ALA A 77 -0.57 -3.75 7.89
CA ALA A 77 0.28 -4.73 7.23
C ALA A 77 1.58 -4.96 8.02
N TYR A 78 2.10 -6.18 7.96
CA TYR A 78 3.37 -6.52 8.60
C TYR A 78 4.56 -6.00 7.78
N THR A 79 5.55 -5.44 8.46
CA THR A 79 6.87 -5.09 7.91
C THR A 79 7.93 -5.26 9.00
N ASP A 80 9.12 -5.69 8.59
CA ASP A 80 10.31 -5.81 9.44
C ASP A 80 11.10 -4.49 9.52
N LEU A 81 10.64 -3.42 8.86
CA LEU A 81 11.37 -2.15 8.70
C LEU A 81 10.99 -1.08 9.72
N GLY A 82 10.15 -1.40 10.71
CA GLY A 82 9.88 -0.52 11.84
C GLY A 82 8.99 0.69 11.55
N PHE A 83 8.30 0.72 10.41
CA PHE A 83 7.30 1.76 10.09
C PHE A 83 5.88 1.19 10.01
N PRO A 84 4.85 1.92 10.48
CA PRO A 84 3.47 1.53 10.31
C PRO A 84 3.03 1.62 8.85
N VAL A 85 2.56 0.51 8.31
CA VAL A 85 1.89 0.43 7.01
C VAL A 85 0.41 0.10 7.24
N VAL A 86 -0.49 0.98 6.81
CA VAL A 86 -1.94 0.80 6.95
C VAL A 86 -2.57 0.62 5.58
N ILE A 87 -3.47 -0.35 5.51
CA ILE A 87 -4.39 -0.57 4.40
C ILE A 87 -5.78 -0.13 4.87
N ALA A 88 -6.41 0.78 4.13
CA ALA A 88 -7.76 1.25 4.39
C ALA A 88 -8.73 0.74 3.34
N GLY A 89 -9.96 0.46 3.76
CA GLY A 89 -11.10 0.14 2.91
C GLY A 89 -12.26 1.08 3.17
N VAL A 90 -12.84 1.63 2.10
CA VAL A 90 -14.11 2.38 2.09
C VAL A 90 -15.11 1.59 1.25
N ASP A 91 -16.25 1.19 1.82
CA ASP A 91 -17.24 0.40 1.08
C ASP A 91 -18.70 0.70 1.46
N ASP A 92 -19.61 0.46 0.51
CA ASP A 92 -21.09 0.57 0.68
C ASP A 92 -21.78 -0.80 0.75
N GLY A 93 -21.02 -1.87 1.05
CA GLY A 93 -21.50 -3.25 0.99
C GLY A 93 -21.55 -3.86 -0.41
N VAL A 94 -21.40 -3.06 -1.47
CA VAL A 94 -21.40 -3.53 -2.87
C VAL A 94 -20.08 -3.23 -3.57
N THR A 95 -19.58 -2.02 -3.41
CA THR A 95 -18.35 -1.49 -4.00
C THR A 95 -17.37 -1.18 -2.88
N VAL A 96 -16.10 -1.53 -3.09
CA VAL A 96 -15.01 -1.18 -2.17
C VAL A 96 -13.93 -0.41 -2.92
N SER A 97 -13.33 0.55 -2.23
CA SER A 97 -12.10 1.22 -2.62
C SER A 97 -11.05 0.98 -1.54
N LEU A 98 -9.81 0.76 -1.96
CA LEU A 98 -8.68 0.52 -1.06
C LEU A 98 -7.67 1.66 -1.16
N GLY A 99 -6.94 1.88 -0.08
CA GLY A 99 -5.85 2.85 -0.01
C GLY A 99 -4.70 2.34 0.88
N SER A 100 -3.51 2.71 0.46
CA SER A 100 -2.18 2.56 1.03
C SER A 100 -1.67 3.68 1.91
N ALA A 101 -0.96 3.44 3.02
CA ALA A 101 0.07 4.39 3.43
C ALA A 101 1.11 3.79 4.35
N CYS A 102 2.37 4.19 4.16
CA CYS A 102 3.41 4.14 5.17
C CYS A 102 3.78 5.54 5.64
N ARG A 103 3.79 5.79 6.96
CA ARG A 103 4.17 7.07 7.58
C ARG A 103 4.93 6.81 8.87
N GLU A 104 5.40 7.86 9.51
CA GLU A 104 6.16 7.83 10.77
C GLU A 104 5.32 7.34 11.95
N SER A 105 4.00 7.54 11.90
CA SER A 105 3.07 7.10 12.94
C SER A 105 1.88 6.35 12.35
N LEU A 106 1.29 5.45 13.15
CA LEU A 106 0.12 4.67 12.73
C LEU A 106 -1.05 5.58 12.40
N THR A 107 -1.24 6.63 13.21
CA THR A 107 -2.25 7.68 12.98
C THR A 107 -2.07 8.33 11.61
N ALA A 108 -0.86 8.81 11.30
CA ALA A 108 -0.59 9.47 10.02
C ALA A 108 -0.79 8.52 8.84
N ALA A 109 -0.37 7.26 8.98
CA ALA A 109 -0.59 6.22 7.97
C ALA A 109 -2.09 5.94 7.79
N ALA A 110 -2.85 5.76 8.86
CA ALA A 110 -4.28 5.51 8.78
C ALA A 110 -5.05 6.65 8.12
N VAL A 111 -4.73 7.90 8.45
CA VAL A 111 -5.33 9.09 7.82
C VAL A 111 -4.99 9.14 6.32
N ALA A 112 -3.72 8.93 5.95
CA ALA A 112 -3.29 8.96 4.56
C ALA A 112 -3.95 7.83 3.74
N ALA A 113 -3.92 6.59 4.24
CA ALA A 113 -4.52 5.44 3.59
C ALA A 113 -6.03 5.62 3.40
N LEU A 114 -6.74 6.14 4.41
CA LEU A 114 -8.17 6.40 4.31
C LEU A 114 -8.48 7.49 3.28
N ASN A 115 -7.71 8.57 3.26
CA ASN A 115 -7.90 9.63 2.27
C ASN A 115 -7.69 9.12 0.84
N GLU A 116 -6.70 8.26 0.61
CA GLU A 116 -6.49 7.64 -0.70
C GLU A 116 -7.66 6.72 -1.08
N ALA A 117 -8.05 5.81 -0.20
CA ALA A 117 -9.19 4.92 -0.42
C ALA A 117 -10.45 5.72 -0.78
N TRP A 118 -10.68 6.83 -0.07
CA TRP A 118 -11.81 7.72 -0.27
C TRP A 118 -11.75 8.46 -1.61
N ALA A 119 -10.59 8.97 -2.00
CA ALA A 119 -10.41 9.74 -3.21
C ALA A 119 -10.82 8.96 -4.46
N PHE A 120 -10.53 7.66 -4.49
CA PHE A 120 -10.87 6.78 -5.61
C PHE A 120 -12.27 6.15 -5.52
N TYR A 121 -12.94 6.21 -4.36
CA TYR A 121 -14.24 5.56 -4.17
C TYR A 121 -15.32 5.98 -5.19
N PRO A 122 -15.52 7.27 -5.53
CA PRO A 122 -16.49 7.67 -6.55
C PRO A 122 -16.24 7.05 -7.92
N GLU A 123 -14.96 6.90 -8.31
CA GLU A 123 -14.58 6.24 -9.56
C GLU A 123 -14.93 4.75 -9.51
N ARG A 124 -14.62 4.05 -8.40
CA ARG A 124 -14.96 2.63 -8.22
C ARG A 124 -16.46 2.39 -8.33
N ARG A 125 -17.29 3.25 -7.74
CA ARG A 125 -18.75 3.18 -7.89
C ARG A 125 -19.20 3.37 -9.33
N ARG A 126 -18.63 4.37 -10.03
CA ARG A 126 -18.96 4.62 -11.44
C ARG A 126 -18.64 3.41 -12.30
N VAL A 127 -17.47 2.81 -12.11
CA VAL A 127 -17.04 1.62 -12.84
C VAL A 127 -17.97 0.44 -12.55
N ARG A 128 -18.31 0.19 -11.27
CA ARG A 128 -19.28 -0.85 -10.92
C ARG A 128 -20.62 -0.65 -11.63
N ALA A 129 -21.10 0.60 -11.68
CA ALA A 129 -22.38 0.94 -12.30
C ALA A 129 -22.39 0.73 -13.83
N THR A 130 -21.23 0.73 -14.49
CA THR A 130 -21.17 0.43 -15.94
C THR A 130 -21.52 -1.02 -16.28
N GLY A 131 -21.44 -1.95 -15.30
CA GLY A 131 -21.69 -3.37 -15.53
C GLY A 131 -20.69 -4.04 -16.47
N LEU A 132 -19.52 -3.42 -16.71
CA LEU A 132 -18.47 -4.01 -17.53
C LEU A 132 -18.06 -5.36 -16.93
N PRO A 133 -17.85 -6.39 -17.77
CA PRO A 133 -17.41 -7.69 -17.29
C PRO A 133 -16.01 -7.57 -16.67
N VAL A 134 -15.71 -8.50 -15.76
CA VAL A 134 -14.36 -8.67 -15.23
C VAL A 134 -13.39 -8.83 -16.40
N PRO A 135 -12.31 -8.03 -16.50
CA PRO A 135 -11.32 -8.23 -17.55
C PRO A 135 -10.71 -9.65 -17.43
N ASP A 136 -10.70 -10.40 -18.54
CA ASP A 136 -10.08 -11.74 -18.60
C ASP A 136 -8.59 -11.71 -18.22
N ARG A 137 -7.93 -10.55 -18.40
CA ARG A 137 -6.56 -10.28 -17.96
C ARG A 137 -6.42 -8.85 -17.46
N ILE A 138 -5.81 -8.72 -16.30
CA ILE A 138 -5.38 -7.45 -15.72
C ILE A 138 -4.16 -6.95 -16.51
N ARG A 139 -4.23 -5.74 -17.09
CA ARG A 139 -3.18 -5.18 -17.96
C ARG A 139 -2.71 -3.79 -17.56
N SER A 140 -3.54 -3.05 -16.81
CA SER A 140 -3.30 -1.67 -16.42
C SER A 140 -3.52 -1.45 -14.93
N VAL A 141 -3.02 -0.32 -14.41
CA VAL A 141 -3.27 0.14 -13.03
C VAL A 141 -4.76 0.18 -12.72
N LEU A 142 -5.57 0.69 -13.65
CA LEU A 142 -7.02 0.76 -13.49
C LEU A 142 -7.67 -0.62 -13.42
N ASP A 143 -7.19 -1.60 -14.19
CA ASP A 143 -7.71 -2.97 -14.10
C ASP A 143 -7.46 -3.56 -12.70
N HIS A 144 -6.28 -3.32 -12.12
CA HIS A 144 -5.96 -3.75 -10.75
C HIS A 144 -6.91 -3.15 -9.72
N ALA A 145 -7.28 -1.89 -9.91
CA ALA A 145 -8.16 -1.16 -9.02
C ALA A 145 -9.64 -1.53 -9.22
N HIS A 146 -10.05 -1.85 -10.43
CA HIS A 146 -11.46 -2.13 -10.75
C HIS A 146 -11.88 -3.53 -10.36
N GLN A 147 -10.96 -4.49 -10.34
CA GLN A 147 -11.31 -5.87 -10.01
C GLN A 147 -11.90 -6.02 -8.60
N VAL A 148 -11.49 -5.18 -7.62
CA VAL A 148 -12.09 -5.25 -6.26
C VAL A 148 -13.56 -4.86 -6.24
N SER A 149 -14.03 -4.19 -7.28
CA SER A 149 -15.44 -3.87 -7.45
C SER A 149 -16.24 -5.07 -7.96
N PHE A 150 -15.77 -6.32 -7.91
CA PHE A 150 -16.60 -7.49 -8.27
C PHE A 150 -16.90 -8.37 -7.04
N PRO A 151 -18.08 -9.01 -6.95
CA PRO A 151 -18.46 -9.82 -5.79
C PRO A 151 -17.47 -10.95 -5.45
N GLU A 152 -16.81 -11.52 -6.46
CA GLU A 152 -15.80 -12.56 -6.28
C GLU A 152 -14.56 -12.12 -5.49
N TRP A 153 -14.39 -10.81 -5.27
CA TRP A 153 -13.31 -10.23 -4.47
C TRP A 153 -13.66 -10.05 -3.00
N THR A 154 -14.94 -10.12 -2.62
CA THR A 154 -15.40 -9.86 -1.25
C THR A 154 -14.59 -10.67 -0.22
N THR A 155 -14.49 -11.99 -0.39
CA THR A 155 -13.71 -12.86 0.52
C THR A 155 -12.23 -12.49 0.60
N ARG A 156 -11.62 -12.06 -0.51
CA ARG A 156 -10.20 -11.66 -0.54
C ARG A 156 -9.98 -10.34 0.17
N ILE A 157 -10.88 -9.39 -0.02
CA ILE A 157 -10.85 -8.09 0.66
C ILE A 157 -11.12 -8.26 2.15
N ASP A 158 -12.06 -9.12 2.53
CA ASP A 158 -12.34 -9.42 3.94
C ASP A 158 -11.13 -10.07 4.62
N LYS A 159 -10.43 -10.97 3.92
CA LYS A 159 -9.17 -11.54 4.42
C LYS A 159 -8.07 -10.49 4.55
N LEU A 160 -7.92 -9.61 3.55
CA LEU A 160 -6.91 -8.54 3.53
C LEU A 160 -7.11 -7.53 4.67
N LEU A 161 -8.37 -7.19 4.97
CA LEU A 161 -8.75 -6.26 6.03
C LEU A 161 -9.02 -6.96 7.38
N GLY A 162 -8.84 -8.29 7.43
CA GLY A 162 -9.03 -9.14 8.60
C GLY A 162 -10.42 -9.05 9.25
N THR A 163 -11.49 -9.00 8.44
CA THR A 163 -12.88 -8.84 8.90
C THR A 163 -13.30 -9.82 10.01
N ASP A 164 -12.75 -11.04 10.03
CA ASP A 164 -13.10 -12.08 11.01
C ASP A 164 -12.22 -12.09 12.28
N GLN A 165 -11.31 -11.12 12.43
CA GLN A 165 -10.41 -11.05 13.58
C GLN A 165 -10.80 -9.94 14.58
N PRO A 166 -10.41 -10.09 15.86
CA PRO A 166 -10.63 -9.03 16.85
C PRO A 166 -9.99 -7.72 16.41
N LEU A 167 -10.75 -6.63 16.52
CA LEU A 167 -10.22 -5.29 16.25
C LEU A 167 -9.23 -4.88 17.33
N TYR A 168 -8.07 -4.39 16.91
CA TYR A 168 -7.06 -3.83 17.78
C TYR A 168 -7.37 -2.36 18.09
N GLU A 169 -7.43 -2.03 19.38
CA GLU A 169 -7.54 -0.65 19.84
C GLU A 169 -6.15 -0.04 19.92
N TYR A 170 -5.88 0.94 19.05
CA TYR A 170 -4.57 1.57 18.94
C TYR A 170 -4.23 2.39 20.18
N ARG A 171 -2.96 2.32 20.61
CA ARG A 171 -2.39 3.19 21.65
C ARG A 171 -1.13 3.85 21.11
N GLU A 172 -0.99 5.15 21.32
CA GLU A 172 0.10 5.95 20.72
C GLU A 172 1.52 5.47 21.12
N THR A 173 1.63 4.76 22.24
CA THR A 173 2.87 4.12 22.72
C THR A 173 3.37 2.96 21.85
N ASP A 174 2.59 2.51 20.86
CA ASP A 174 2.87 1.27 20.12
C ASP A 174 3.98 1.41 19.07
N PHE A 175 4.40 2.64 18.73
CA PHE A 175 5.48 2.90 17.77
C PHE A 175 6.56 3.80 18.38
N ALA A 176 7.80 3.30 18.39
CA ALA A 176 8.96 4.15 18.60
C ALA A 176 9.17 5.01 17.36
N ALA A 177 9.50 6.29 17.57
CA ALA A 177 9.79 7.19 16.46
C ALA A 177 11.08 6.74 15.74
N THR A 178 10.93 6.19 14.54
CA THR A 178 12.05 5.95 13.64
C THR A 178 12.27 7.21 12.80
N PRO A 179 13.37 7.96 13.01
CA PRO A 179 13.50 9.30 12.44
C PRO A 179 13.79 9.30 10.93
N SER A 180 14.26 8.19 10.36
CA SER A 180 14.63 8.11 8.95
C SER A 180 14.34 6.73 8.36
N ALA A 181 13.52 6.70 7.32
CA ALA A 181 13.23 5.50 6.54
C ALA A 181 14.46 5.02 5.78
N LEU A 182 15.33 5.94 5.33
CA LEU A 182 16.60 5.59 4.71
C LEU A 182 17.52 4.84 5.70
N ALA A 183 17.65 5.35 6.93
CA ALA A 183 18.46 4.71 7.96
C ALA A 183 17.92 3.31 8.30
N ALA A 184 16.60 3.17 8.49
CA ALA A 184 15.99 1.87 8.77
C ALA A 184 16.23 0.83 7.67
N LEU A 185 16.24 1.25 6.39
CA LEU A 185 16.58 0.37 5.28
C LEU A 185 18.05 -0.07 5.33
N ILE A 186 18.97 0.87 5.57
CA ILE A 186 20.41 0.57 5.68
C ILE A 186 20.68 -0.35 6.87
N ASP A 187 20.06 -0.08 8.03
CA ASP A 187 20.20 -0.88 9.24
C ASP A 187 19.64 -2.30 9.06
N ALA A 188 18.59 -2.45 8.24
CA ALA A 188 18.04 -3.74 7.83
C ALA A 188 18.90 -4.47 6.76
N GLY A 189 20.02 -3.88 6.33
CA GLY A 189 20.97 -4.48 5.40
C GLY A 189 20.66 -4.25 3.92
N PHE A 190 19.75 -3.33 3.59
CA PHE A 190 19.53 -2.91 2.21
C PHE A 190 20.58 -1.89 1.74
N ASP A 191 20.70 -1.75 0.42
CA ASP A 191 21.57 -0.76 -0.23
C ASP A 191 20.74 0.21 -1.11
N PRO A 192 20.10 1.24 -0.53
CA PRO A 192 19.27 2.19 -1.27
C PRO A 192 20.09 3.07 -2.23
N ILE A 193 19.65 3.15 -3.48
CA ILE A 193 20.23 4.02 -4.51
C ILE A 193 19.31 5.22 -4.69
N CYS A 194 19.73 6.40 -4.23
CA CYS A 194 19.00 7.66 -4.43
C CYS A 194 19.48 8.38 -5.69
N ILE A 195 18.56 8.64 -6.61
CA ILE A 195 18.81 9.35 -7.87
C ILE A 195 18.15 10.72 -7.75
N ASN A 196 18.93 11.79 -7.84
CA ASN A 196 18.37 13.14 -7.91
C ASN A 196 17.75 13.36 -9.30
N THR A 197 16.43 13.53 -9.33
CA THR A 197 15.62 13.76 -10.53
C THR A 197 15.06 15.18 -10.58
N THR A 198 15.61 16.10 -9.78
CA THR A 198 15.19 17.50 -9.70
C THR A 198 15.38 18.19 -11.04
N LEU A 199 14.26 18.62 -11.63
CA LEU A 199 14.28 19.45 -12.83
C LEU A 199 14.50 20.93 -12.46
N PRO A 200 15.10 21.75 -13.34
CA PRO A 200 15.27 23.18 -13.10
C PRO A 200 13.97 23.88 -12.69
N GLU A 201 12.84 23.50 -13.29
CA GLU A 201 11.51 24.04 -12.99
C GLU A 201 11.00 23.65 -11.61
N VAL A 202 11.43 22.51 -11.07
CA VAL A 202 11.09 22.11 -9.68
C VAL A 202 11.96 22.91 -8.70
N GLN A 203 13.22 23.14 -9.06
CA GLN A 203 14.17 23.88 -8.23
C GLN A 203 13.78 25.35 -8.03
N THR A 204 13.10 25.99 -8.99
CA THR A 204 12.61 27.38 -8.84
C THR A 204 11.60 27.54 -7.71
N TYR A 205 10.90 26.47 -7.32
CA TYR A 205 9.98 26.44 -6.18
C TYR A 205 10.66 26.06 -4.86
N GLY A 206 11.99 25.89 -4.84
CA GLY A 206 12.72 25.43 -3.66
C GLY A 206 12.46 23.96 -3.31
N LEU A 207 12.03 23.17 -4.30
CA LEU A 207 11.72 21.75 -4.12
C LEU A 207 12.84 20.86 -4.70
N THR A 208 12.93 19.64 -4.17
CA THR A 208 13.83 18.58 -4.63
C THR A 208 13.01 17.38 -5.04
N ALA A 209 13.29 16.81 -6.22
CA ALA A 209 12.71 15.55 -6.68
C ALA A 209 13.78 14.45 -6.70
N VAL A 210 13.39 13.25 -6.27
CA VAL A 210 14.25 12.06 -6.29
C VAL A 210 13.50 10.85 -6.81
N THR A 211 14.26 9.86 -7.26
CA THR A 211 13.81 8.47 -7.37
C THR A 211 14.77 7.59 -6.58
N VAL A 212 14.25 6.85 -5.60
CA VAL A 212 15.00 5.87 -4.82
C VAL A 212 14.70 4.46 -5.36
N VAL A 213 15.74 3.65 -5.48
CA VAL A 213 15.64 2.22 -5.81
C VAL A 213 16.27 1.43 -4.69
N VAL A 214 15.56 0.46 -4.14
CA VAL A 214 16.07 -0.41 -3.07
C VAL A 214 16.04 -1.86 -3.55
N PRO A 215 17.15 -2.40 -4.07
CA PRO A 215 17.24 -3.80 -4.45
C PRO A 215 16.85 -4.71 -3.28
N GLY A 216 15.97 -5.68 -3.54
CA GLY A 216 15.49 -6.62 -2.53
C GLY A 216 14.11 -6.31 -1.96
N LEU A 217 13.66 -5.04 -1.97
CA LEU A 217 12.27 -4.71 -1.66
C LEU A 217 11.33 -5.15 -2.78
N VAL A 218 10.13 -5.59 -2.41
CA VAL A 218 9.12 -6.09 -3.33
C VAL A 218 8.47 -4.91 -4.07
N PRO A 219 8.59 -4.83 -5.41
CA PRO A 219 7.94 -3.78 -6.17
C PRO A 219 6.44 -4.08 -6.33
N ILE A 220 5.64 -3.01 -6.44
CA ILE A 220 4.29 -3.12 -7.00
C ILE A 220 4.37 -3.27 -8.53
N ASP A 221 3.58 -4.17 -9.10
CA ASP A 221 3.65 -4.56 -10.51
C ASP A 221 2.28 -4.55 -11.17
N PHE A 222 2.13 -3.77 -12.23
CA PHE A 222 0.85 -3.65 -12.94
C PHE A 222 0.81 -4.54 -14.18
N GLY A 223 -0.10 -5.52 -14.15
CA GLY A 223 -0.42 -6.47 -15.20
C GLY A 223 -0.11 -7.91 -14.78
N TRP A 224 -0.97 -8.84 -15.22
CA TRP A 224 -0.86 -10.27 -14.90
C TRP A 224 0.51 -10.86 -15.24
N ASP A 225 0.98 -10.61 -16.47
CA ASP A 225 2.23 -11.15 -17.02
C ASP A 225 3.49 -10.47 -16.45
N ARG A 226 3.34 -9.57 -15.47
CA ARG A 226 4.43 -8.74 -14.91
C ARG A 226 4.66 -8.94 -13.42
N GLN A 227 3.95 -9.86 -12.78
CA GLN A 227 4.04 -10.11 -11.34
C GLN A 227 5.41 -10.72 -10.99
N ARG A 228 6.36 -9.90 -10.51
CA ARG A 228 7.69 -10.37 -10.10
C ARG A 228 7.71 -10.84 -8.65
N ALA A 229 6.88 -10.24 -7.81
CA ALA A 229 6.81 -10.50 -6.37
C ALA A 229 6.63 -11.99 -6.01
N GLN A 230 5.92 -12.76 -6.83
CA GLN A 230 5.70 -14.20 -6.60
C GLN A 230 6.98 -15.05 -6.69
N PHE A 231 8.02 -14.53 -7.37
CA PHE A 231 9.30 -15.21 -7.56
C PHE A 231 10.40 -14.68 -6.62
N MET A 232 10.09 -13.69 -5.78
CA MET A 232 11.04 -13.13 -4.83
C MET A 232 11.01 -13.90 -3.51
N GLU A 233 12.14 -13.93 -2.80
CA GLU A 233 12.25 -14.55 -1.48
C GLU A 233 11.61 -13.69 -0.38
N ARG A 234 11.67 -12.35 -0.52
CA ARG A 234 11.23 -11.40 0.51
C ARG A 234 9.80 -11.62 1.02
N PRO A 235 8.78 -11.85 0.18
CA PRO A 235 7.44 -12.16 0.69
C PRO A 235 7.39 -13.41 1.58
N ALA A 236 8.16 -14.45 1.24
CA ALA A 236 8.22 -15.68 2.05
C ALA A 236 8.90 -15.43 3.40
N HIS A 237 9.98 -14.63 3.40
CA HIS A 237 10.67 -14.22 4.63
C HIS A 237 9.76 -13.45 5.58
N LEU A 238 9.08 -12.40 5.07
CA LEU A 238 8.12 -11.62 5.88
C LEU A 238 6.97 -12.48 6.39
N CYS A 239 6.47 -13.41 5.57
CA CYS A 239 5.42 -14.34 5.97
C CYS A 239 5.88 -15.27 7.10
N TYR A 240 7.10 -15.81 7.00
CA TYR A 240 7.69 -16.66 8.04
C TYR A 240 7.79 -15.91 9.38
N GLN A 241 8.29 -14.67 9.36
CA GLN A 241 8.40 -13.84 10.57
C GLN A 241 7.03 -13.49 11.16
N ALA A 242 6.10 -13.02 10.32
CA ALA A 242 4.77 -12.58 10.76
C ALA A 242 3.91 -13.71 11.35
N THR A 243 4.13 -14.95 10.93
CA THR A 243 3.34 -16.12 11.35
C THR A 243 4.06 -17.00 12.38
N GLY A 244 5.28 -16.64 12.80
CA GLY A 244 6.06 -17.45 13.73
C GLY A 244 6.57 -18.77 13.15
N GLY A 245 6.81 -18.81 11.83
CA GLY A 245 7.51 -19.91 11.18
C GLY A 245 6.78 -20.58 10.01
N THR A 246 5.62 -20.08 9.60
CA THR A 246 4.84 -20.64 8.49
C THR A 246 4.99 -19.81 7.23
N VAL A 247 5.19 -20.46 6.08
CA VAL A 247 5.14 -19.80 4.77
C VAL A 247 3.85 -20.18 4.08
N ASN A 248 2.94 -19.22 4.00
CA ASN A 248 1.65 -19.39 3.33
C ASN A 248 1.81 -19.61 1.82
N PRO A 249 0.82 -20.26 1.17
CA PRO A 249 0.80 -20.44 -0.27
C PRO A 249 0.71 -19.09 -1.01
N ILE A 250 1.20 -19.08 -2.25
CA ILE A 250 1.18 -17.88 -3.10
C ILE A 250 -0.25 -17.60 -3.58
N GLU A 251 -0.71 -16.35 -3.44
CA GLU A 251 -1.94 -15.87 -4.07
C GLU A 251 -1.75 -15.78 -5.59
N LYS A 252 -2.69 -16.40 -6.32
CA LYS A 252 -2.69 -16.53 -7.77
C LYS A 252 -3.58 -15.47 -8.44
N LYS A 253 -4.05 -14.48 -7.71
CA LYS A 253 -4.75 -13.31 -8.26
C LYS A 253 -3.84 -12.09 -8.18
N CYS A 254 -3.98 -11.18 -9.15
CA CYS A 254 -3.27 -9.88 -9.11
C CYS A 254 -3.60 -9.12 -7.82
N HIS A 255 -2.70 -8.27 -7.34
CA HIS A 255 -3.01 -7.43 -6.19
C HIS A 255 -4.13 -6.42 -6.50
N PRO A 256 -4.89 -5.98 -5.48
CA PRO A 256 -5.99 -5.03 -5.65
C PRO A 256 -5.56 -3.55 -5.64
N PHE A 257 -4.28 -3.27 -5.35
CA PHE A 257 -3.75 -1.91 -5.22
C PHE A 257 -3.48 -1.25 -6.57
N ALA A 258 -3.55 0.08 -6.61
CA ALA A 258 -3.43 0.92 -7.80
C ALA A 258 -2.61 2.18 -7.51
#